data_AF-A0AAU6HZX9-F1
#
_entry.id   AF-A0AAU6HZX9-F1
#
_cell.length_a   1.000
_cell.length_b   1.000
_cell.length_c   1.000
_cell.angle_alpha   90.00
_cell.angle_beta   90.00
_cell.angle_gamma   90.00
#
_symmetry.space_group_name_H-M   'P 1'
#
loop_
_entity.id
_entity.type
_entity.pdbx_description
1 polymer ?
#
loop_
_entity_poly.entity_id
_entity_poly.type
_entity_poly.pdbx_seq_one_letter_code
_entity_poly.pdbx_strand_id
1 'polypeptide(L)'
;MSHQPPPQPGGRPEAWTATDRFSPEQANALAQKVEIAQSARSAYIAAHVVSDATAEQQIRQLLARILQTGRLALKQSGCRARSHKADGEGDDSYTFILDRGCRRVIKYSGPPTSWFDKEIHVPVGDLLAMLDERRRKELEAERRKEHQREAQEQRQEAHEQRMRTQRAEAEARRAAAIPAPAWPLLPAGQAYDENGQSVPLPTPRRPIRDESTIRRVGRRSYVLCHADALNSPFFRNVAPEKRHEAIRKVVDKLLRAPTKGQVVLGPECITVTGQKVTFTLTPDCAMVRSLNPPRPGNNEPASYRADRWKMPRSKERE
;
A
#
# COMPACT_ATOMS: atom_id res chain seq x y z
N MET A 1 -68.89 44.51 -26.62
CA MET A 1 -68.75 44.03 -25.23
C MET A 1 -68.11 42.66 -25.28
N SER A 2 -66.80 42.60 -25.04
CA SER A 2 -66.02 41.37 -25.16
C SER A 2 -66.13 40.59 -23.84
N HIS A 3 -66.91 39.52 -23.85
CA HIS A 3 -66.97 38.57 -22.74
C HIS A 3 -65.68 37.76 -22.71
N GLN A 4 -64.87 38.00 -21.69
CA GLN A 4 -63.70 37.20 -21.35
C GLN A 4 -64.19 35.90 -20.67
N PRO A 5 -63.79 34.70 -21.14
CA PRO A 5 -64.17 33.46 -20.48
C PRO A 5 -63.44 33.30 -19.14
N PRO A 6 -64.03 32.58 -18.16
CA PRO A 6 -63.44 32.41 -16.83
C PRO A 6 -62.12 31.62 -16.90
N PRO A 7 -61.16 31.88 -15.98
CA PRO A 7 -59.90 31.16 -15.95
C PRO A 7 -60.12 29.68 -15.66
N GLN A 8 -59.61 28.82 -16.54
CA GLN A 8 -59.67 27.36 -16.39
C GLN A 8 -58.80 26.89 -15.20
N PRO A 9 -59.30 25.99 -14.34
CA PRO A 9 -58.51 25.32 -13.32
C PRO A 9 -57.80 24.12 -13.96
N GLY A 10 -56.61 24.32 -14.52
CA GLY A 10 -55.95 23.28 -15.33
C GLY A 10 -54.42 23.26 -15.27
N GLY A 11 -53.81 23.84 -14.23
CA GLY A 11 -52.37 23.71 -14.03
C GLY A 11 -52.00 22.28 -13.63
N ARG A 12 -51.19 21.58 -14.45
CA ARG A 12 -50.55 20.32 -14.05
C ARG A 12 -49.87 20.52 -12.68
N PRO A 13 -50.02 19.59 -11.71
CA PRO A 13 -49.33 19.71 -10.44
C PRO A 13 -47.82 19.74 -10.70
N GLU A 14 -47.18 20.87 -10.42
CA GLU A 14 -45.72 20.99 -10.48
C GLU A 14 -45.06 19.85 -9.70
N ALA A 15 -44.08 19.21 -10.33
CA ALA A 15 -43.39 18.06 -9.77
C ALA A 15 -42.53 18.48 -8.57
N TRP A 16 -42.73 17.81 -7.44
CA TRP A 16 -41.91 17.99 -6.26
C TRP A 16 -40.52 17.38 -6.48
N THR A 17 -39.46 18.14 -6.19
CA THR A 17 -38.08 17.64 -6.35
C THR A 17 -37.56 17.10 -5.02
N ALA A 18 -37.09 15.85 -4.99
CA ALA A 18 -36.54 15.25 -3.78
C ALA A 18 -35.21 15.92 -3.39
N THR A 19 -35.00 16.11 -2.08
CA THR A 19 -33.74 16.67 -1.54
C THR A 19 -33.05 15.68 -0.62
N ASP A 20 -31.73 15.84 -0.48
CA ASP A 20 -30.92 15.06 0.45
C ASP A 20 -31.39 15.23 1.90
N ARG A 21 -31.16 14.19 2.70
CA ARG A 21 -31.53 14.16 4.12
C ARG A 21 -30.59 15.05 4.94
N PHE A 22 -31.13 15.71 5.95
CA PHE A 22 -30.33 16.51 6.89
C PHE A 22 -29.56 15.61 7.86
N SER A 23 -28.38 16.07 8.29
CA SER A 23 -27.72 15.44 9.44
C SER A 23 -28.59 15.58 10.70
N PRO A 24 -28.43 14.71 11.71
CA PRO A 24 -29.19 14.79 12.96
C PRO A 24 -29.16 16.17 13.62
N GLU A 25 -27.99 16.83 13.61
CA GLU A 25 -27.79 18.17 14.19
C GLU A 25 -28.54 19.25 13.40
N GLN A 26 -28.45 19.21 12.06
CA GLN A 26 -29.14 20.17 11.19
C GLN A 26 -30.66 20.04 11.29
N ALA A 27 -31.17 18.80 11.31
CA ALA A 27 -32.60 18.52 11.45
C ALA A 27 -33.17 19.03 12.78
N ASN A 28 -32.46 18.80 13.89
CA ASN A 28 -32.86 19.27 15.21
C ASN A 28 -32.82 20.80 15.30
N ALA A 29 -31.76 21.43 14.78
CA ALA A 29 -31.62 22.88 14.77
C ALA A 29 -32.74 23.56 13.95
N LEU A 30 -33.11 22.98 12.81
CA LEU A 30 -34.18 23.51 11.97
C LEU A 30 -35.55 23.34 12.64
N ALA A 31 -35.85 22.17 13.20
CA ALA A 31 -37.12 21.91 13.88
C ALA A 31 -37.31 22.77 15.15
N GLN A 32 -36.23 23.12 15.85
CA GLN A 32 -36.29 24.04 16.99
C GLN A 32 -36.55 25.49 16.59
N LYS A 33 -36.04 25.92 15.42
CA LYS A 33 -36.16 27.31 14.94
C LYS A 33 -37.42 27.57 14.12
N VAL A 34 -38.12 26.53 13.68
CA VAL A 34 -39.31 26.68 12.85
C VAL A 34 -40.44 27.33 13.65
N GLU A 35 -41.12 28.31 13.07
CA GLU A 35 -42.37 28.83 13.60
C GLU A 35 -43.51 27.87 13.25
N ILE A 36 -44.41 27.58 14.18
CA ILE A 36 -45.55 26.69 13.92
C ILE A 36 -46.81 27.56 13.81
N ALA A 37 -47.41 27.63 12.63
CA ALA A 37 -48.65 28.38 12.44
C ALA A 37 -49.79 27.77 13.26
N GLN A 38 -50.65 28.62 13.81
CA GLN A 38 -51.81 28.18 14.59
C GLN A 38 -52.68 27.19 13.81
N SER A 39 -52.87 27.38 12.50
CA SER A 39 -53.59 26.46 11.62
C SER A 39 -52.98 25.04 11.59
N ALA A 40 -51.66 24.93 11.56
CA ALA A 40 -50.97 23.64 11.57
C ALA A 40 -51.05 22.97 12.95
N ARG A 41 -50.92 23.76 14.02
CA ARG A 41 -51.06 23.29 15.41
C ARG A 41 -52.46 22.78 15.68
N SER A 42 -53.49 23.54 15.33
CA SER A 42 -54.89 23.13 15.49
C SER A 42 -55.21 21.88 14.67
N ALA A 43 -54.69 21.76 13.45
CA ALA A 43 -54.84 20.54 12.65
C ALA A 43 -54.17 19.32 13.29
N TYR A 44 -52.99 19.50 13.90
CA TYR A 44 -52.30 18.42 14.61
C TYR A 44 -53.04 17.99 15.88
N ILE A 45 -53.52 18.95 16.68
CA ILE A 45 -54.31 18.70 17.88
C ILE A 45 -55.61 17.95 17.53
N ALA A 46 -56.31 18.41 16.49
CA ALA A 46 -57.53 17.77 16.04
C ALA A 46 -57.31 16.35 15.53
N ALA A 47 -56.15 16.07 14.91
CA ALA A 47 -55.82 14.75 14.38
C ALA A 47 -55.44 13.73 15.47
N HIS A 48 -54.80 14.15 16.56
CA HIS A 48 -54.19 13.25 17.55
C HIS A 48 -54.72 13.40 18.98
N VAL A 49 -55.70 14.29 19.21
CA VAL A 49 -56.31 14.54 20.52
C VAL A 49 -55.26 14.81 21.61
N VAL A 50 -54.37 15.76 21.35
CA VAL A 50 -53.27 16.14 22.25
C VAL A 50 -53.56 17.48 22.92
N SER A 51 -53.07 17.70 24.14
CA SER A 51 -53.22 19.01 24.80
C SER A 51 -52.46 20.10 24.06
N ASP A 52 -52.99 21.33 24.12
CA ASP A 52 -52.31 22.50 23.55
C ASP A 52 -50.89 22.63 24.08
N ALA A 53 -50.66 22.32 25.36
CA ALA A 53 -49.37 22.46 26.02
C ALA A 53 -48.26 21.56 25.42
N THR A 54 -48.60 20.40 24.85
CA THR A 54 -47.62 19.42 24.36
C THR A 54 -47.58 19.31 22.83
N ALA A 55 -48.60 19.83 22.13
CA ALA A 55 -48.71 19.78 20.69
C ALA A 55 -47.49 20.40 19.97
N GLU A 56 -47.02 21.56 20.45
CA GLU A 56 -45.88 22.24 19.82
C GLU A 56 -44.60 21.40 19.91
N GLN A 57 -44.29 20.87 21.09
CA GLN A 57 -43.12 20.03 21.31
C GLN A 57 -43.18 18.74 20.47
N GLN A 58 -44.35 18.10 20.40
CA GLN A 58 -44.54 16.90 19.59
C GLN A 58 -44.38 17.18 18.08
N ILE A 59 -44.91 18.30 17.59
CA ILE A 59 -44.72 18.73 16.18
C ILE A 59 -43.23 18.91 15.89
N ARG A 60 -42.47 19.57 16.78
CA ARG A 60 -41.03 19.78 16.60
C ARG A 60 -40.26 18.46 16.57
N GLN A 61 -40.55 17.55 17.51
CA GLN A 61 -39.92 16.23 17.58
C GLN A 61 -40.23 15.39 16.33
N LEU A 62 -41.48 15.36 15.89
CA LEU A 62 -41.90 14.63 14.70
C LEU A 62 -41.28 15.22 13.43
N LEU A 63 -41.24 16.54 13.31
CA LEU A 63 -40.60 17.23 12.18
C LEU A 63 -39.10 16.93 12.11
N ALA A 64 -38.38 17.01 13.23
CA ALA A 64 -36.96 16.66 13.30
C ALA A 64 -36.72 15.23 12.82
N ARG A 65 -37.55 14.28 13.26
CA ARG A 65 -37.45 12.88 12.85
C ARG A 65 -37.71 12.69 11.36
N ILE A 66 -38.69 13.40 10.79
CA ILE A 66 -38.98 13.37 9.34
C ILE A 66 -37.83 13.99 8.54
N LEU A 67 -37.20 15.06 9.01
CA LEU A 67 -36.04 15.69 8.34
C LEU A 67 -34.81 14.78 8.29
N GLN A 68 -34.60 13.97 9.34
CA GLN A 68 -33.49 13.00 9.43
C GLN A 68 -33.75 11.76 8.59
N THR A 69 -34.95 11.20 8.75
CA THR A 69 -35.21 9.85 8.25
C THR A 69 -36.04 9.87 7.00
N GLY A 70 -37.00 10.79 6.87
CA GLY A 70 -38.09 10.86 5.88
C GLY A 70 -37.72 11.32 4.48
N ARG A 71 -38.77 11.68 3.70
CA ARG A 71 -38.65 12.28 2.37
C ARG A 71 -38.94 13.78 2.45
N LEU A 72 -38.07 14.53 1.81
CA LEU A 72 -38.17 15.98 1.70
C LEU A 72 -38.32 16.34 0.23
N ALA A 73 -39.25 17.25 -0.03
CA ALA A 73 -39.55 17.67 -1.37
C ALA A 73 -39.72 19.20 -1.44
N LEU A 74 -39.12 19.83 -2.43
CA LEU A 74 -39.20 21.28 -2.64
C LEU A 74 -40.14 21.63 -3.79
N LYS A 75 -40.85 22.76 -3.63
CA LYS A 75 -41.67 23.43 -4.64
C LYS A 75 -41.39 24.94 -4.58
N GLN A 76 -41.66 25.67 -5.66
CA GLN A 76 -41.51 27.15 -5.69
C GLN A 76 -42.30 27.86 -4.56
N SER A 77 -43.41 27.25 -4.12
CA SER A 77 -44.28 27.78 -3.06
C SER A 77 -43.91 27.32 -1.63
N GLY A 78 -42.99 26.36 -1.44
CA GLY A 78 -42.68 25.82 -0.11
C GLY A 78 -41.98 24.47 -0.07
N CYS A 79 -41.75 23.96 1.15
CA CYS A 79 -41.09 22.69 1.42
C CYS A 79 -42.13 21.68 1.96
N ARG A 80 -42.06 20.41 1.56
CA ARG A 80 -42.90 19.33 2.10
C ARG A 80 -42.03 18.27 2.76
N ALA A 81 -42.32 17.99 4.03
CA ALA A 81 -41.65 16.95 4.80
C ALA A 81 -42.62 15.80 5.08
N ARG A 82 -42.29 14.58 4.64
CA ARG A 82 -43.16 13.38 4.74
C ARG A 82 -42.42 12.20 5.36
N SER A 83 -43.07 11.46 6.26
CA SER A 83 -42.49 10.24 6.86
C SER A 83 -42.40 9.07 5.86
N HIS A 84 -41.52 8.09 6.14
CA HIS A 84 -41.28 6.92 5.27
C HIS A 84 -42.36 5.85 5.24
N LYS A 85 -43.26 5.82 6.23
CA LYS A 85 -44.26 4.74 6.37
C LYS A 85 -45.38 4.80 5.31
N ALA A 86 -45.14 5.46 4.19
CA ALA A 86 -46.15 5.91 3.24
C ALA A 86 -45.76 5.59 1.79
N ASP A 87 -45.20 4.40 1.56
CA ASP A 87 -45.03 3.85 0.21
C ASP A 87 -46.34 3.26 -0.36
N GLY A 88 -47.48 3.47 0.31
CA GLY A 88 -48.81 3.26 -0.25
C GLY A 88 -49.45 4.57 -0.71
N GLU A 89 -50.26 4.51 -1.76
CA GLU A 89 -51.05 5.58 -2.40
C GLU A 89 -52.10 6.28 -1.49
N GLY A 90 -51.96 6.20 -0.17
CA GLY A 90 -52.88 6.76 0.82
C GLY A 90 -52.39 8.02 1.53
N ASP A 91 -53.35 8.79 2.03
CA ASP A 91 -53.18 10.01 2.84
C ASP A 91 -52.63 9.75 4.27
N ASP A 92 -52.29 8.50 4.60
CA ASP A 92 -51.96 8.04 5.96
C ASP A 92 -50.54 8.40 6.45
N SER A 93 -49.94 9.43 5.88
CA SER A 93 -48.55 9.80 6.12
C SER A 93 -48.41 11.11 6.87
N TYR A 94 -47.66 11.13 7.97
CA TYR A 94 -47.30 12.36 8.65
C TYR A 94 -46.58 13.30 7.68
N THR A 95 -47.22 14.43 7.38
CA THR A 95 -46.81 15.41 6.39
C THR A 95 -46.88 16.81 6.97
N PHE A 96 -45.78 17.54 6.89
CA PHE A 96 -45.71 18.97 7.18
C PHE A 96 -45.45 19.77 5.90
N ILE A 97 -46.18 20.86 5.72
CA ILE A 97 -45.92 21.85 4.67
C ILE A 97 -45.28 23.07 5.33
N LEU A 98 -44.08 23.40 4.88
CA LEU A 98 -43.32 24.57 5.28
C LEU A 98 -43.39 25.66 4.21
N ASP A 99 -43.19 26.91 4.63
CA ASP A 99 -43.06 28.07 3.74
C ASP A 99 -41.82 27.98 2.83
N ARG A 100 -41.68 28.94 1.89
CA ARG A 100 -40.56 28.97 0.92
C ARG A 100 -39.18 29.06 1.60
N GLY A 101 -39.10 29.63 2.80
CA GLY A 101 -37.86 29.69 3.58
C GLY A 101 -37.57 28.44 4.42
N CYS A 102 -38.47 27.45 4.43
CA CYS A 102 -38.54 26.36 5.41
C CYS A 102 -38.41 26.84 6.88
N ARG A 103 -38.88 28.07 7.19
CA ARG A 103 -38.85 28.72 8.50
C ARG A 103 -40.17 28.60 9.24
N ARG A 104 -41.27 28.29 8.56
CA ARG A 104 -42.60 28.21 9.18
C ARG A 104 -43.40 27.01 8.70
N VAL A 105 -43.96 26.23 9.63
CA VAL A 105 -44.94 25.16 9.34
C VAL A 105 -46.31 25.80 9.13
N ILE A 106 -46.84 25.69 7.91
CA ILE A 106 -48.11 26.31 7.50
C ILE A 106 -49.27 25.33 7.63
N LYS A 107 -49.02 24.04 7.34
CA LYS A 107 -50.05 23.00 7.33
C LYS A 107 -49.51 21.67 7.84
N TYR A 108 -50.37 20.93 8.51
CA TYR A 108 -50.16 19.55 8.91
C TYR A 108 -51.24 18.65 8.28
N SER A 109 -50.86 17.42 7.92
CA SER A 109 -51.74 16.34 7.50
C SER A 109 -51.11 15.03 7.94
N GLY A 110 -51.90 14.07 8.43
CA GLY A 110 -51.40 12.77 8.82
C GLY A 110 -52.51 11.87 9.33
N PRO A 111 -52.16 10.61 9.67
CA PRO A 111 -53.12 9.62 10.12
C PRO A 111 -53.73 10.00 11.47
N PRO A 112 -54.88 9.43 11.86
CA PRO A 112 -55.52 9.68 13.16
C PRO A 112 -54.78 9.03 14.35
N THR A 113 -53.73 8.25 14.09
CA THR A 113 -52.91 7.63 15.15
C THR A 113 -51.69 8.49 15.40
N SER A 114 -51.43 8.84 16.67
CA SER A 114 -50.24 9.61 17.02
C SER A 114 -48.98 8.79 16.76
N TRP A 115 -47.93 9.49 16.32
CA TRP A 115 -46.61 8.88 16.21
C TRP A 115 -46.10 8.37 17.57
N PHE A 116 -46.48 9.07 18.65
CA PHE A 116 -46.06 8.79 20.02
C PHE A 116 -46.86 7.66 20.66
N ASP A 117 -48.08 7.37 20.17
CA ASP A 117 -48.87 6.22 20.64
C ASP A 117 -48.32 4.89 20.11
N LYS A 118 -47.46 4.92 19.09
CA LYS A 118 -46.75 3.75 18.55
C LYS A 118 -45.44 3.45 19.27
N GLU A 119 -45.19 4.03 20.45
CA GLU A 119 -44.24 3.43 21.39
C GLU A 119 -44.82 2.12 21.90
N ILE A 120 -44.55 1.06 21.15
CA ILE A 120 -44.64 -0.32 21.61
C ILE A 120 -43.79 -0.37 22.89
N HIS A 121 -44.47 -0.47 24.04
CA HIS A 121 -43.89 -1.06 25.23
C HIS A 121 -43.38 -2.45 24.81
N VAL A 122 -42.12 -2.53 24.41
CA VAL A 122 -41.39 -3.79 24.39
C VAL A 122 -41.15 -4.08 25.87
N PRO A 123 -41.77 -5.13 26.45
CA PRO A 123 -41.56 -5.47 27.85
C PRO A 123 -40.06 -5.54 28.12
N VAL A 124 -39.61 -5.10 29.30
CA VAL A 124 -38.18 -5.07 29.65
C VAL A 124 -37.52 -6.44 29.43
N GLY A 125 -38.27 -7.54 29.59
CA GLY A 125 -37.81 -8.91 29.26
C GLY A 125 -37.44 -9.12 27.80
N ASP A 126 -38.19 -8.55 26.86
CA ASP A 126 -37.92 -8.66 25.41
C ASP A 126 -36.73 -7.77 24.99
N LEU A 127 -36.56 -6.59 25.63
CA LEU A 127 -35.37 -5.76 25.45
C LEU A 127 -34.10 -6.46 25.96
N LEU A 128 -34.18 -7.13 27.10
CA LEU A 128 -33.08 -7.93 27.64
C LEU A 128 -32.77 -9.13 26.72
N ALA A 129 -33.79 -9.83 26.23
CA ALA A 129 -33.62 -10.92 25.27
C ALA A 129 -32.96 -10.45 23.97
N MET A 130 -33.34 -9.29 23.45
CA MET A 130 -32.72 -8.69 22.25
C MET A 130 -31.26 -8.28 22.50
N LEU A 131 -30.92 -7.76 23.69
CA LEU A 131 -29.54 -7.43 24.05
C LEU A 131 -28.66 -8.67 24.21
N ASP A 132 -29.21 -9.74 24.80
CA ASP A 132 -28.50 -11.02 24.94
C ASP A 132 -28.30 -11.69 23.59
N GLU A 133 -29.30 -11.65 22.70
CA GLU A 133 -29.17 -12.16 21.33
C GLU A 133 -28.13 -11.36 20.54
N ARG A 134 -28.08 -10.03 20.74
CA ARG A 134 -27.08 -9.17 20.12
C ARG A 134 -25.66 -9.50 20.61
N ARG A 135 -25.46 -9.67 21.92
CA ARG A 135 -24.16 -10.09 22.48
C ARG A 135 -23.73 -11.45 21.96
N ARG A 136 -24.66 -12.41 21.85
CA ARG A 136 -24.35 -13.74 21.27
C ARG A 136 -23.90 -13.63 19.83
N LYS A 137 -24.59 -12.85 19.00
CA LYS A 137 -24.22 -12.61 17.60
C LYS A 137 -22.88 -11.90 17.46
N GLU A 138 -22.57 -10.96 18.35
CA GLU A 138 -21.27 -10.27 18.38
C GLU A 138 -20.13 -11.23 18.76
N LEU A 139 -20.31 -12.05 19.80
CA LEU A 139 -19.35 -13.09 20.19
C LEU A 139 -19.13 -14.13 19.09
N GLU A 140 -20.19 -14.57 18.40
CA GLU A 140 -20.05 -15.48 17.26
C GLU A 140 -19.34 -14.82 16.07
N ALA A 141 -19.58 -13.54 15.81
CA ALA A 141 -18.90 -12.80 14.77
C ALA A 141 -17.40 -12.61 15.09
N GLU A 142 -17.05 -12.36 16.35
CA GLU A 142 -15.66 -12.30 16.80
C GLU A 142 -14.97 -13.65 16.65
N ARG A 143 -15.58 -14.75 17.11
CA ARG A 143 -15.04 -16.11 16.92
C ARG A 143 -14.85 -16.47 15.45
N ARG A 144 -15.79 -16.08 14.57
CA ARG A 144 -15.65 -16.27 13.12
C ARG A 144 -14.50 -15.46 12.53
N LYS A 145 -14.30 -14.22 12.98
CA LYS A 145 -13.17 -13.38 12.56
C LYS A 145 -11.84 -13.97 12.99
N GLU A 146 -11.76 -14.47 14.22
CA GLU A 146 -10.56 -15.12 14.76
C GLU A 146 -10.21 -16.38 13.95
N HIS A 147 -11.18 -17.27 13.73
CA HIS A 147 -10.98 -18.47 12.91
C HIS A 147 -10.64 -18.16 11.44
N GLN A 148 -11.14 -17.04 10.89
CA GLN A 148 -10.75 -16.58 9.55
C GLN A 148 -9.32 -16.05 9.51
N ARG A 149 -8.86 -15.35 10.56
CA ARG A 149 -7.48 -14.86 10.68
C ARG A 149 -6.50 -16.02 10.80
N GLU A 150 -6.76 -16.99 11.68
CA GLU A 150 -5.95 -18.19 11.82
C GLU A 150 -5.84 -18.96 10.50
N ALA A 151 -6.96 -19.11 9.77
CA ALA A 151 -6.96 -19.76 8.46
C ALA A 151 -6.18 -18.95 7.40
N GLN A 152 -6.17 -17.62 7.48
CA GLN A 152 -5.36 -16.76 6.61
C GLN A 152 -3.87 -16.89 6.92
N GLU A 153 -3.50 -16.87 8.20
CA GLU A 153 -2.12 -17.04 8.67
C GLU A 153 -1.57 -18.40 8.23
N GLN A 154 -2.32 -19.49 8.45
CA GLN A 154 -1.92 -20.83 7.97
C GLN A 154 -1.73 -20.88 6.45
N ARG A 155 -2.58 -20.20 5.67
CA ARG A 155 -2.42 -20.12 4.20
C ARG A 155 -1.19 -19.32 3.81
N GLN A 156 -0.88 -18.25 4.53
CA GLN A 156 0.32 -17.44 4.29
C GLN A 156 1.58 -18.24 4.62
N GLU A 157 1.63 -18.89 5.78
CA GLU A 157 2.76 -19.76 6.16
C GLU A 157 2.96 -20.89 5.15
N ALA A 158 1.90 -21.57 4.73
CA ALA A 158 1.97 -22.62 3.72
C ALA A 158 2.40 -22.07 2.34
N HIS A 159 2.04 -20.83 2.00
CA HIS A 159 2.53 -20.18 0.79
C HIS A 159 4.01 -19.81 0.91
N GLU A 160 4.44 -19.23 2.03
CA GLU A 160 5.84 -18.89 2.28
C GLU A 160 6.74 -20.12 2.28
N GLN A 161 6.32 -21.22 2.92
CA GLN A 161 7.04 -22.49 2.89
C GLN A 161 7.18 -23.01 1.46
N ARG A 162 6.10 -23.00 0.66
CA ARG A 162 6.16 -23.37 -0.77
C ARG A 162 7.08 -22.46 -1.58
N MET A 163 7.11 -21.16 -1.29
CA MET A 163 8.01 -20.23 -1.95
C MET A 163 9.47 -20.45 -1.54
N ARG A 164 9.73 -20.78 -0.26
CA ARG A 164 11.07 -21.14 0.22
C ARG A 164 11.58 -22.41 -0.44
N THR A 165 10.76 -23.47 -0.51
CA THR A 165 11.15 -24.72 -1.19
C THR A 165 11.38 -24.50 -2.68
N GLN A 166 10.49 -23.78 -3.38
CA GLN A 166 10.70 -23.43 -4.79
C GLN A 166 11.96 -22.61 -5.02
N ARG A 167 12.28 -21.65 -4.14
CA ARG A 167 13.53 -20.89 -4.21
C ARG A 167 14.75 -21.78 -4.00
N ALA A 168 14.73 -22.65 -2.99
CA ALA A 168 15.80 -23.59 -2.72
C ALA A 168 15.99 -24.59 -3.87
N GLU A 169 14.92 -25.12 -4.46
CA GLU A 169 14.97 -25.98 -5.63
C GLU A 169 15.46 -25.23 -6.88
N ALA A 170 15.02 -23.99 -7.10
CA ALA A 170 15.50 -23.17 -8.20
C ALA A 170 16.99 -22.81 -8.03
N GLU A 171 17.44 -22.57 -6.80
CA GLU A 171 18.84 -22.33 -6.47
C GLU A 171 19.67 -23.61 -6.63
N ALA A 172 19.18 -24.76 -6.17
CA ALA A 172 19.82 -26.06 -6.38
C ALA A 172 19.90 -26.42 -7.87
N ARG A 173 18.84 -26.15 -8.64
CA ARG A 173 18.86 -26.30 -10.11
C ARG A 173 19.84 -25.31 -10.75
N ARG A 174 19.93 -24.07 -10.28
CA ARG A 174 20.94 -23.10 -10.76
C ARG A 174 22.36 -23.57 -10.43
N ALA A 175 22.59 -24.11 -9.23
CA ALA A 175 23.89 -24.63 -8.83
C ALA A 175 24.27 -25.89 -9.64
N ALA A 176 23.31 -26.79 -9.90
CA ALA A 176 23.51 -27.98 -10.70
C ALA A 176 23.58 -27.70 -12.22
N ALA A 177 22.95 -26.62 -12.69
CA ALA A 177 22.92 -26.21 -14.10
C ALA A 177 24.01 -25.18 -14.47
N ILE A 178 24.99 -24.91 -13.60
CA ILE A 178 26.26 -24.35 -14.06
C ILE A 178 27.06 -25.54 -14.60
N PRO A 179 27.07 -25.80 -15.93
CA PRO A 179 27.93 -26.84 -16.47
C PRO A 179 29.36 -26.56 -15.97
N ALA A 180 30.02 -27.59 -15.47
CA ALA A 180 31.43 -27.50 -15.10
C ALA A 180 32.15 -26.82 -16.28
N PRO A 181 32.84 -25.70 -16.04
CA PRO A 181 33.40 -24.92 -17.13
C PRO A 181 34.35 -25.81 -17.94
N ALA A 182 34.21 -25.80 -19.27
CA ALA A 182 35.00 -26.64 -20.17
C ALA A 182 36.50 -26.26 -20.22
N TRP A 183 36.95 -25.36 -19.34
CA TRP A 183 38.34 -24.92 -19.23
C TRP A 183 38.92 -25.35 -17.86
N PRO A 184 40.24 -25.62 -17.76
CA PRO A 184 40.82 -26.12 -16.53
C PRO A 184 40.64 -25.10 -15.38
N LEU A 185 40.27 -25.57 -14.20
CA LEU A 185 40.10 -24.77 -12.99
C LEU A 185 41.20 -25.04 -11.99
N LEU A 186 41.59 -23.99 -11.26
CA LEU A 186 42.38 -24.12 -10.05
C LEU A 186 41.50 -24.63 -8.90
N PRO A 187 42.04 -25.43 -7.96
CA PRO A 187 41.32 -25.88 -6.77
C PRO A 187 40.60 -24.75 -6.02
N ALA A 188 39.32 -24.96 -5.73
CA ALA A 188 38.51 -23.99 -5.00
C ALA A 188 39.00 -23.81 -3.55
N GLY A 189 38.77 -22.63 -2.98
CA GLY A 189 39.11 -22.33 -1.58
C GLY A 189 40.62 -22.11 -1.31
N GLN A 190 41.46 -22.11 -2.34
CA GLN A 190 42.88 -21.80 -2.24
C GLN A 190 43.18 -20.35 -2.64
N ALA A 191 44.26 -19.79 -2.09
CA ALA A 191 44.88 -18.58 -2.58
C ALA A 191 46.17 -18.92 -3.32
N TYR A 192 46.53 -18.08 -4.29
CA TYR A 192 47.75 -18.25 -5.07
C TYR A 192 48.63 -17.02 -4.92
N ASP A 193 49.92 -17.28 -4.77
CA ASP A 193 50.95 -16.25 -4.64
C ASP A 193 51.34 -15.66 -6.00
N GLU A 194 52.47 -14.96 -6.01
CA GLU A 194 52.99 -14.36 -7.21
C GLU A 194 53.50 -15.27 -8.30
N ASN A 195 53.90 -16.46 -7.91
CA ASN A 195 54.48 -17.47 -8.78
C ASN A 195 53.42 -18.51 -9.19
N GLY A 196 52.16 -18.31 -8.75
CA GLY A 196 51.08 -19.28 -8.95
C GLY A 196 51.15 -20.48 -8.01
N GLN A 197 51.90 -20.40 -6.91
CA GLN A 197 51.93 -21.43 -5.88
C GLN A 197 50.74 -21.27 -4.94
N SER A 198 50.13 -22.41 -4.58
CA SER A 198 49.03 -22.43 -3.60
C SER A 198 49.56 -22.08 -2.21
N VAL A 199 48.89 -21.14 -1.55
CA VAL A 199 49.18 -20.71 -0.18
C VAL A 199 47.89 -20.67 0.65
N PRO A 200 47.99 -20.80 1.99
CA PRO A 200 46.85 -20.64 2.87
C PRO A 200 46.17 -19.28 2.72
N LEU A 201 44.86 -19.23 2.97
CA LEU A 201 44.12 -17.97 2.99
C LEU A 201 44.67 -17.06 4.09
N PRO A 202 44.87 -15.76 3.80
CA PRO A 202 45.39 -14.82 4.80
C PRO A 202 44.35 -14.57 5.89
N THR A 203 44.81 -14.52 7.14
CA THR A 203 43.97 -14.11 8.28
C THR A 203 43.54 -12.64 8.09
N PRO A 204 42.25 -12.30 8.27
CA PRO A 204 41.76 -10.93 8.12
C PRO A 204 42.53 -9.95 9.01
N ARG A 205 43.04 -8.87 8.41
CA ARG A 205 43.70 -7.77 9.13
C ARG A 205 42.78 -6.56 9.25
N ARG A 206 43.31 -5.49 9.87
CA ARG A 206 42.60 -4.21 9.99
C ARG A 206 42.18 -3.69 8.59
N PRO A 207 40.91 -3.31 8.38
CA PRO A 207 40.44 -2.78 7.11
C PRO A 207 41.15 -1.47 6.73
N ILE A 208 41.46 -1.34 5.45
CA ILE A 208 41.97 -0.10 4.85
C ILE A 208 40.76 0.74 4.42
N ARG A 209 40.75 2.02 4.82
CA ARG A 209 39.62 2.94 4.56
C ARG A 209 39.96 4.07 3.60
N ASP A 210 41.19 4.13 3.12
CA ASP A 210 41.67 5.21 2.27
C ASP A 210 42.08 4.70 0.88
N GLU A 211 41.60 5.40 -0.15
CA GLU A 211 41.79 5.00 -1.55
C GLU A 211 43.27 5.04 -1.98
N SER A 212 44.06 5.97 -1.44
CA SER A 212 45.47 6.12 -1.80
C SER A 212 46.31 4.92 -1.33
N THR A 213 46.04 4.39 -0.13
CA THR A 213 46.66 3.16 0.37
C THR A 213 46.17 1.95 -0.41
N ILE A 214 44.88 1.83 -0.73
CA ILE A 214 44.35 0.73 -1.55
C ILE A 214 45.06 0.67 -2.90
N ARG A 215 45.18 1.82 -3.58
CA ARG A 215 45.88 1.93 -4.86
C ARG A 215 47.35 1.57 -4.73
N ARG A 216 48.00 1.77 -3.59
CA ARG A 216 49.41 1.41 -3.36
C ARG A 216 49.59 -0.07 -2.99
N VAL A 217 48.77 -0.57 -2.08
CA VAL A 217 48.85 -1.93 -1.52
C VAL A 217 48.43 -2.96 -2.55
N GLY A 218 47.33 -2.72 -3.26
CA GLY A 218 46.84 -3.62 -4.30
C GLY A 218 47.80 -3.83 -5.49
N ARG A 219 48.90 -3.08 -5.58
CA ARG A 219 49.95 -3.23 -6.60
C ARG A 219 51.12 -4.11 -6.17
N ARG A 220 51.17 -4.54 -4.91
CA ARG A 220 52.36 -5.21 -4.38
C ARG A 220 52.37 -6.71 -4.70
N SER A 221 53.58 -7.26 -4.82
CA SER A 221 53.85 -8.67 -5.12
C SER A 221 53.22 -9.65 -4.14
N TYR A 222 53.02 -9.24 -2.88
CA TYR A 222 52.44 -10.08 -1.83
C TYR A 222 50.90 -10.15 -1.86
N VAL A 223 50.22 -9.42 -2.75
CA VAL A 223 48.76 -9.51 -2.87
C VAL A 223 48.41 -10.85 -3.49
N LEU A 224 47.68 -11.66 -2.74
CA LEU A 224 47.29 -13.00 -3.13
C LEU A 224 46.09 -12.96 -4.08
N CYS A 225 45.92 -14.00 -4.89
CA CYS A 225 44.77 -14.14 -5.78
C CYS A 225 43.96 -15.38 -5.36
N HIS A 226 42.70 -15.17 -4.98
CA HIS A 226 41.80 -16.27 -4.66
C HIS A 226 41.48 -17.10 -5.91
N ALA A 227 41.27 -18.40 -5.75
CA ALA A 227 40.88 -19.31 -6.82
C ALA A 227 39.69 -18.78 -7.64
N ASP A 228 38.67 -18.21 -6.99
CA ASP A 228 37.49 -17.65 -7.66
C ASP A 228 37.83 -16.51 -8.63
N ALA A 229 38.82 -15.68 -8.31
CA ALA A 229 39.26 -14.60 -9.19
C ALA A 229 40.02 -15.15 -10.41
N LEU A 230 40.86 -16.17 -10.20
CA LEU A 230 41.63 -16.83 -11.25
C LEU A 230 40.78 -17.74 -12.14
N ASN A 231 39.72 -18.33 -11.60
CA ASN A 231 38.77 -19.19 -12.31
C ASN A 231 37.67 -18.40 -13.04
N SER A 232 37.75 -17.06 -13.02
CA SER A 232 36.82 -16.20 -13.75
C SER A 232 36.75 -16.57 -15.23
N PRO A 233 35.55 -16.59 -15.84
CA PRO A 233 35.38 -16.77 -17.29
C PRO A 233 36.19 -15.76 -18.12
N PHE A 234 36.58 -14.63 -17.52
CA PHE A 234 37.47 -13.65 -18.12
C PHE A 234 38.81 -14.27 -18.56
N PHE A 235 39.32 -15.28 -17.86
CA PHE A 235 40.56 -15.99 -18.18
C PHE A 235 40.37 -17.32 -18.91
N ARG A 236 39.19 -17.57 -19.50
CA ARG A 236 38.86 -18.82 -20.20
C ARG A 236 39.94 -19.26 -21.22
N ASN A 237 40.53 -18.31 -21.93
CA ASN A 237 41.54 -18.56 -22.97
C ASN A 237 42.99 -18.44 -22.46
N VAL A 238 43.20 -18.37 -21.15
CA VAL A 238 44.51 -18.27 -20.51
C VAL A 238 44.80 -19.58 -19.78
N ALA A 239 45.96 -20.16 -20.07
CA ALA A 239 46.46 -21.36 -19.39
C ALA A 239 46.51 -21.12 -17.86
N PRO A 240 46.09 -22.07 -17.01
CA PRO A 240 46.02 -21.91 -15.55
C PRO A 240 47.30 -21.34 -14.93
N GLU A 241 48.45 -21.80 -15.42
CA GLU A 241 49.78 -21.43 -14.94
C GLU A 241 50.09 -19.95 -15.24
N LYS A 242 49.40 -19.31 -16.19
CA LYS A 242 49.62 -17.90 -16.56
C LYS A 242 48.56 -16.95 -16.00
N ARG A 243 47.54 -17.47 -15.29
CA ARG A 243 46.42 -16.64 -14.81
C ARG A 243 46.84 -15.69 -13.70
N HIS A 244 47.79 -16.09 -12.85
CA HIS A 244 48.35 -15.22 -11.80
C HIS A 244 49.05 -13.99 -12.40
N GLU A 245 49.79 -14.14 -13.49
CA GLU A 245 50.43 -13.02 -14.19
C GLU A 245 49.38 -12.15 -14.90
N ALA A 246 48.37 -12.77 -15.51
CA ALA A 246 47.30 -12.08 -16.21
C ALA A 246 46.45 -11.20 -15.27
N ILE A 247 46.06 -11.73 -14.10
CA ILE A 247 45.28 -10.96 -13.11
C ILE A 247 46.09 -9.82 -12.51
N ARG A 248 47.40 -9.98 -12.32
CA ARG A 248 48.29 -8.89 -11.89
C ARG A 248 48.29 -7.72 -12.85
N LYS A 249 48.42 -7.99 -14.16
CA LYS A 249 48.37 -6.93 -15.19
C LYS A 249 47.04 -6.17 -15.16
N VAL A 250 45.94 -6.87 -14.87
CA VAL A 250 44.61 -6.27 -14.72
C VAL A 250 44.54 -5.38 -13.48
N VAL A 251 44.92 -5.94 -12.32
CA VAL A 251 44.91 -5.25 -11.02
C VAL A 251 45.80 -4.02 -11.06
N ASP A 252 47.04 -4.15 -11.54
CA ASP A 252 47.98 -3.03 -11.64
C ASP A 252 47.42 -1.94 -12.55
N LYS A 253 46.93 -2.28 -13.74
CA LYS A 253 46.37 -1.29 -14.67
C LYS A 253 45.17 -0.52 -14.09
N LEU A 254 44.27 -1.19 -13.38
CA LEU A 254 43.09 -0.58 -12.78
C LEU A 254 43.42 0.27 -11.55
N LEU A 255 44.44 -0.13 -10.78
CA LEU A 255 44.86 0.62 -9.60
C LEU A 255 45.83 1.76 -9.91
N ARG A 256 46.58 1.70 -11.02
CA ARG A 256 47.62 2.68 -11.40
C ARG A 256 47.09 4.08 -11.72
N ALA A 257 45.91 4.16 -12.34
CA ALA A 257 45.31 5.43 -12.73
C ALA A 257 43.85 5.53 -12.23
N PRO A 258 43.47 6.61 -11.50
CA PRO A 258 42.10 6.80 -11.04
C PRO A 258 41.05 6.78 -12.16
N THR A 259 41.43 7.28 -13.34
CA THR A 259 40.58 7.28 -14.54
C THR A 259 40.35 5.90 -15.15
N LYS A 260 41.07 4.87 -14.72
CA LYS A 260 40.97 3.50 -15.25
C LYS A 260 40.18 2.55 -14.35
N GLY A 261 40.10 2.84 -13.05
CA GLY A 261 39.38 2.04 -12.07
C GLY A 261 38.81 2.90 -10.96
N GLN A 262 37.49 2.91 -10.83
CA GLN A 262 36.77 3.52 -9.71
C GLN A 262 36.82 2.57 -8.52
N VAL A 263 37.21 3.08 -7.35
CA VAL A 263 37.26 2.32 -6.10
C VAL A 263 36.02 2.65 -5.27
N VAL A 264 35.33 1.61 -4.79
CA VAL A 264 34.18 1.73 -3.89
C VAL A 264 34.47 0.92 -2.63
N LEU A 265 34.40 1.58 -1.48
CA LEU A 265 34.65 0.98 -0.18
C LEU A 265 33.33 0.41 0.36
N GLY A 266 33.26 -0.92 0.48
CA GLY A 266 32.17 -1.62 1.15
C GLY A 266 32.59 -2.15 2.52
N PRO A 267 31.63 -2.57 3.36
CA PRO A 267 31.92 -3.15 4.68
C PRO A 267 32.66 -4.50 4.57
N GLU A 268 32.31 -5.32 3.59
CA GLU A 268 32.81 -6.70 3.43
C GLU A 268 33.88 -6.85 2.34
N CYS A 269 33.97 -5.88 1.42
CA CYS A 269 34.94 -5.91 0.34
C CYS A 269 35.16 -4.52 -0.25
N ILE A 270 36.31 -4.34 -0.90
CA ILE A 270 36.60 -3.16 -1.70
C ILE A 270 36.35 -3.55 -3.16
N THR A 271 35.46 -2.82 -3.83
CA THR A 271 35.12 -3.08 -5.24
C THR A 271 35.88 -2.10 -6.13
N VAL A 272 36.55 -2.64 -7.14
CA VAL A 272 37.25 -1.84 -8.16
C VAL A 272 36.60 -2.09 -9.52
N THR A 273 36.03 -1.05 -10.10
CA THR A 273 35.31 -1.11 -11.38
C THR A 273 36.05 -0.34 -12.46
N GLY A 274 36.50 -1.05 -13.49
CA GLY A 274 36.92 -0.48 -14.77
C GLY A 274 35.84 -0.63 -15.85
N GLN A 275 36.18 -0.26 -17.08
CA GLN A 275 35.22 -0.22 -18.20
C GLN A 275 34.58 -1.58 -18.56
N LYS A 276 35.31 -2.68 -18.41
CA LYS A 276 34.86 -4.05 -18.76
C LYS A 276 35.14 -5.09 -17.68
N VAL A 277 35.70 -4.64 -16.56
CA VAL A 277 36.22 -5.52 -15.52
C VAL A 277 35.90 -4.92 -14.17
N THR A 278 35.24 -5.70 -13.34
CA THR A 278 35.03 -5.42 -11.92
C THR A 278 35.69 -6.53 -11.12
N PHE A 279 36.53 -6.17 -10.15
CA PHE A 279 37.08 -7.11 -9.19
C PHE A 279 36.84 -6.66 -7.76
N THR A 280 36.91 -7.59 -6.83
CA THR A 280 36.80 -7.31 -5.40
C THR A 280 38.10 -7.68 -4.69
N LEU A 281 38.49 -6.83 -3.75
CA LEU A 281 39.57 -7.07 -2.79
C LEU A 281 38.96 -7.33 -1.41
N THR A 282 39.68 -8.07 -0.58
CA THR A 282 39.42 -8.09 0.87
C THR A 282 39.56 -6.67 1.44
N PRO A 283 38.87 -6.34 2.57
CA PRO A 283 38.94 -5.00 3.17
C PRO A 283 40.36 -4.55 3.56
N ASP A 284 41.27 -5.47 3.81
CA ASP A 284 42.69 -5.22 4.12
C ASP A 284 43.61 -5.23 2.89
N CYS A 285 43.05 -5.39 1.68
CA CYS A 285 43.76 -5.52 0.42
C CYS A 285 44.80 -6.66 0.35
N ALA A 286 44.72 -7.65 1.25
CA ALA A 286 45.62 -8.79 1.24
C ALA A 286 45.38 -9.73 0.04
N MET A 287 44.14 -9.77 -0.48
CA MET A 287 43.76 -10.73 -1.50
C MET A 287 42.71 -10.18 -2.49
N VAL A 288 42.86 -10.53 -3.75
CA VAL A 288 41.84 -10.38 -4.80
C VAL A 288 40.87 -11.55 -4.70
N ARG A 289 39.61 -11.29 -4.33
CA ARG A 289 38.60 -12.31 -4.04
C ARG A 289 37.83 -12.77 -5.27
N SER A 290 37.39 -11.86 -6.12
CA SER A 290 36.61 -12.21 -7.32
C SER A 290 36.91 -11.27 -8.50
N LEU A 291 36.68 -11.77 -9.72
CA LEU A 291 36.81 -11.03 -10.97
C LEU A 291 35.61 -11.36 -11.87
N ASN A 292 34.84 -10.35 -12.29
CA ASN A 292 33.71 -10.49 -13.23
C ASN A 292 32.84 -11.74 -12.98
N PRO A 293 32.18 -11.87 -11.81
CA PRO A 293 31.25 -12.97 -11.60
C PRO A 293 30.11 -12.90 -12.65
N PRO A 294 29.60 -14.05 -13.12
CA PRO A 294 28.52 -14.06 -14.10
C PRO A 294 27.30 -13.30 -13.57
N ARG A 295 26.84 -12.30 -14.32
CA ARG A 295 25.61 -11.55 -13.99
C ARG A 295 24.42 -12.20 -14.68
N PRO A 296 23.28 -12.39 -14.00
CA PRO A 296 22.07 -12.88 -14.65
C PRO A 296 21.67 -11.90 -15.76
N GLY A 297 21.52 -12.40 -16.99
CA GLY A 297 21.05 -11.63 -18.15
C GLY A 297 22.13 -11.07 -19.09
N ASN A 298 23.43 -11.36 -18.90
CA ASN A 298 24.47 -10.96 -19.83
C ASN A 298 25.13 -12.18 -20.50
N ASN A 299 25.00 -12.28 -21.82
CA ASN A 299 25.21 -13.56 -22.52
C ASN A 299 26.67 -13.95 -22.75
N GLU A 300 27.64 -13.03 -22.67
CA GLU A 300 29.06 -13.43 -22.71
C GLU A 300 29.94 -12.51 -21.84
N PRO A 301 30.67 -13.06 -20.84
CA PRO A 301 31.64 -12.29 -20.10
C PRO A 301 32.80 -11.88 -21.01
N ALA A 302 33.32 -10.66 -20.84
CA ALA A 302 34.47 -10.19 -21.60
C ALA A 302 35.66 -11.15 -21.45
N SER A 303 36.40 -11.42 -22.53
CA SER A 303 37.59 -12.25 -22.51
C SER A 303 38.87 -11.43 -22.27
N TYR A 304 39.84 -11.98 -21.54
CA TYR A 304 41.19 -11.42 -21.43
C TYR A 304 41.86 -11.36 -22.81
N ARG A 305 42.48 -10.22 -23.12
CA ARG A 305 43.30 -10.02 -24.33
C ARG A 305 44.59 -9.32 -23.93
N ALA A 306 45.72 -10.01 -23.98
CA ALA A 306 46.99 -9.56 -23.40
C ALA A 306 47.48 -8.20 -23.95
N ASP A 307 47.21 -7.92 -25.22
CA ASP A 307 47.49 -6.64 -25.90
C ASP A 307 46.84 -5.44 -25.20
N ARG A 308 45.64 -5.60 -24.66
CA ARG A 308 44.90 -4.55 -23.93
C ARG A 308 45.42 -4.29 -22.53
N TRP A 309 46.28 -5.16 -22.00
CA TRP A 309 46.79 -5.09 -20.63
C TRP A 309 48.31 -4.88 -20.57
N LYS A 310 48.93 -4.53 -21.70
CA LYS A 310 50.33 -4.07 -21.73
C LYS A 310 50.48 -2.85 -20.82
N MET A 311 51.48 -2.91 -19.94
CA MET A 311 51.89 -1.75 -19.16
C MET A 311 52.84 -0.88 -19.97
N PRO A 312 52.78 0.46 -19.82
CA PRO A 312 53.84 1.31 -20.34
C PRO A 312 55.16 0.90 -19.69
N ARG A 313 56.21 0.71 -20.51
CA ARG A 313 57.56 0.38 -20.02
C ARG A 313 57.93 1.39 -18.93
N SER A 314 58.45 0.90 -17.81
CA SER A 314 59.13 1.75 -16.83
C SER A 314 60.22 2.50 -17.58
N LYS A 315 60.19 3.84 -17.54
CA LYS A 315 61.37 4.61 -17.93
C LYS A 315 62.47 4.20 -16.96
N GLU A 316 63.48 3.49 -17.46
CA GLU A 316 64.75 3.37 -16.75
C GLU A 316 65.19 4.80 -16.41
N ARG A 317 65.40 5.05 -15.12
CA ARG A 317 66.10 6.25 -14.69
C ARG A 317 67.57 5.97 -14.97
N GLU A 318 68.09 6.60 -16.02
CA GLU A 318 69.52 6.93 -16.11
C GLU A 318 69.91 7.85 -14.94
#